data_AF-A0A3A9JY83-F1
#
_entry.id   AF-A0A3A9JY83-F1
#
_cell.length_a   1.000
_cell.length_b   1.000
_cell.length_c   1.000
_cell.angle_alpha   90.00
_cell.angle_beta   90.00
_cell.angle_gamma   90.00
#
_symmetry.space_group_name_H-M   'P 1'
#
loop_
_entity.id
_entity.type
_entity.pdbx_description
1 polymer ?
#
loop_
_entity_poly.entity_id
_entity_poly.type
_entity_poly.pdbx_seq_one_letter_code
_entity_poly.pdbx_strand_id
1 'polypeptide(L)'
;MSLIDGDPSEQGILSSYADISLDWPELHLDLNEEGNELSATSAQSGLFYDSLFGISDLYGIEEVLFFNPNGENDIIVAEREIDEPLIVEDERGLTRGYYTIYDEDLEETLFLAGGELVEQVEDDIGEPLSFPETVEAMHTVDREDAFYFSSIVEGLEIVNSSMENGIATVQYTMDEEVVTEADRIVFENAIQLAALDFRAWEVRLINNTMQEFITYPLVGQ
;
A
#
# COMPACT_ATOMS: atom_id res chain seq x y z
N MET A 1 6.66 13.74 9.52
CA MET A 1 7.89 13.59 8.73
C MET A 1 7.47 13.64 7.28
N SER A 2 8.17 14.43 6.47
CA SER A 2 7.76 14.68 5.10
C SER A 2 8.21 13.50 4.22
N LEU A 3 7.44 13.20 3.16
CA LEU A 3 7.85 12.36 2.03
C LEU A 3 9.29 12.66 1.54
N ILE A 4 9.74 13.90 1.76
CA ILE A 4 11.05 14.44 1.44
C ILE A 4 12.20 13.70 2.17
N ASP A 5 11.96 13.09 3.34
CA ASP A 5 13.05 12.56 4.18
C ASP A 5 13.40 11.07 3.90
N GLY A 6 12.63 10.36 3.04
CA GLY A 6 12.68 8.90 2.91
C GLY A 6 13.57 8.31 1.79
N ASP A 7 13.77 9.01 0.67
CA ASP A 7 14.55 8.49 -0.47
C ASP A 7 15.34 9.62 -1.21
N PRO A 8 16.65 9.76 -0.98
CA PRO A 8 17.45 10.84 -1.57
C PRO A 8 17.83 10.62 -3.04
N SER A 9 17.75 9.39 -3.56
CA SER A 9 18.25 9.05 -4.90
C SER A 9 17.23 9.32 -6.00
N GLU A 10 15.98 8.90 -5.78
CA GLU A 10 14.88 9.09 -6.73
C GLU A 10 14.34 10.54 -6.68
N GLN A 11 14.43 11.19 -5.52
CA GLN A 11 14.08 12.60 -5.37
C GLN A 11 15.00 13.54 -6.14
N GLY A 12 16.28 13.21 -6.34
CA GLY A 12 17.19 14.07 -7.11
C GLY A 12 16.76 14.25 -8.57
N ILE A 13 16.00 13.30 -9.11
CA ILE A 13 15.43 13.37 -10.45
C ILE A 13 14.11 14.12 -10.38
N LEU A 14 13.16 13.73 -9.52
CA LEU A 14 11.85 14.37 -9.39
C LEU A 14 11.90 15.84 -8.97
N SER A 15 12.70 16.19 -7.96
CA SER A 15 12.87 17.59 -7.50
C SER A 15 13.59 18.48 -8.50
N SER A 16 14.24 17.90 -9.52
CA SER A 16 14.80 18.67 -10.62
C SER A 16 13.75 19.06 -11.68
N TYR A 17 12.62 18.33 -11.74
CA TYR A 17 11.55 18.54 -12.72
C TYR A 17 10.26 19.10 -12.13
N ALA A 18 10.03 18.98 -10.82
CA ALA A 18 8.81 19.43 -10.17
C ALA A 18 9.06 19.96 -8.75
N ASP A 19 8.38 21.04 -8.40
CA ASP A 19 8.14 21.42 -7.01
C ASP A 19 6.97 20.58 -6.46
N ILE A 20 7.16 19.99 -5.28
CA ILE A 20 6.17 19.10 -4.66
C ILE A 20 5.57 19.80 -3.44
N SER A 21 4.25 19.95 -3.42
CA SER A 21 3.52 20.45 -2.26
C SER A 21 2.39 19.52 -1.84
N LEU A 22 2.08 19.52 -0.54
CA LEU A 22 1.13 18.61 0.06
C LEU A 22 0.03 19.43 0.77
N ASP A 23 -1.21 19.32 0.27
CA ASP A 23 -2.41 19.84 0.91
C ASP A 23 -3.36 18.67 1.18
N TRP A 24 -3.04 17.89 2.23
CA TRP A 24 -3.68 16.61 2.49
C TRP A 24 -5.23 16.67 2.40
N PRO A 25 -5.89 15.75 1.66
CA PRO A 25 -5.34 14.52 1.05
C PRO A 25 -4.81 14.69 -0.38
N GLU A 26 -4.51 15.91 -0.84
CA GLU A 26 -4.07 16.20 -2.20
C GLU A 26 -2.55 16.38 -2.30
N LEU A 27 -1.94 15.74 -3.31
CA LEU A 27 -0.53 15.95 -3.69
C LEU A 27 -0.47 16.84 -4.92
N HIS A 28 0.26 17.96 -4.83
CA HIS A 28 0.38 18.94 -5.89
C HIS A 28 1.81 18.87 -6.47
N LEU A 29 1.91 18.66 -7.78
CA LEU A 29 3.16 18.57 -8.54
C LEU A 29 3.23 19.73 -9.54
N ASP A 30 4.02 20.74 -9.21
CA ASP A 30 4.25 21.92 -10.04
C ASP A 30 5.49 21.70 -10.92
N LEU A 31 5.31 21.45 -12.22
CA LEU A 31 6.41 21.16 -13.12
C LEU A 31 7.24 22.42 -13.44
N ASN A 32 8.56 22.27 -13.37
CA ASN A 32 9.54 23.34 -13.54
C ASN A 32 10.06 23.48 -14.99
N GLU A 33 9.71 22.56 -15.90
CA GLU A 33 10.13 22.62 -17.31
C GLU A 33 9.35 23.65 -18.12
N GLU A 34 10.02 24.33 -19.05
CA GLU A 34 9.37 25.27 -19.97
C GLU A 34 8.43 24.54 -20.93
N GLY A 35 7.12 24.69 -20.73
CA GLY A 35 6.08 24.15 -21.61
C GLY A 35 5.05 23.32 -20.85
N ASN A 36 4.34 22.47 -21.60
CA ASN A 36 3.31 21.57 -21.08
C ASN A 36 3.69 20.09 -21.34
N GLU A 37 4.98 19.77 -21.45
CA GLU A 37 5.40 18.39 -21.73
C GLU A 37 6.64 18.02 -20.92
N LEU A 38 6.55 16.94 -20.14
CA LEU A 38 7.67 16.23 -19.56
C LEU A 38 7.85 14.91 -20.31
N SER A 39 8.80 14.85 -21.24
CA SER A 39 9.01 13.64 -22.04
C SER A 39 9.80 12.58 -21.26
N ALA A 40 9.32 11.33 -21.30
CA ALA A 40 10.00 10.17 -20.74
C ALA A 40 9.98 9.01 -21.74
N THR A 41 10.86 8.02 -21.55
CA THR A 41 10.69 6.73 -22.24
C THR A 41 9.57 5.93 -21.56
N SER A 42 8.93 5.01 -22.28
CA SER A 42 7.83 4.22 -21.72
C SER A 42 8.22 3.39 -20.49
N ALA A 43 9.48 2.95 -20.40
CA ALA A 43 10.00 2.29 -19.20
C ALA A 43 10.10 3.25 -18.00
N GLN A 44 10.50 4.50 -18.23
CA GLN A 44 10.56 5.53 -17.19
C GLN A 44 9.17 6.04 -16.81
N SER A 45 8.24 6.07 -17.77
CA SER A 45 6.84 6.42 -17.52
C SER A 45 6.18 5.45 -16.56
N GLY A 46 6.29 4.14 -16.80
CA GLY A 46 5.77 3.12 -15.88
C GLY A 46 6.34 3.27 -14.47
N LEU A 47 7.68 3.30 -14.34
CA LEU A 47 8.33 3.46 -13.04
C LEU A 47 7.92 4.74 -12.30
N PHE A 48 7.75 5.85 -13.03
CA PHE A 48 7.33 7.11 -12.45
C PHE A 48 5.92 7.01 -11.85
N TYR A 49 4.96 6.51 -12.61
CA TYR A 49 3.56 6.40 -12.15
C TYR A 49 3.40 5.36 -11.05
N ASP A 50 4.03 4.19 -11.18
CA ASP A 50 4.00 3.14 -10.16
C ASP A 50 4.53 3.67 -8.82
N SER A 51 5.68 4.39 -8.87
CA SER A 51 6.27 4.99 -7.67
C SER A 51 5.38 6.11 -7.11
N LEU A 52 4.86 6.99 -7.97
CA LEU A 52 4.01 8.11 -7.56
C LEU A 52 2.77 7.62 -6.83
N PHE A 53 2.05 6.66 -7.40
CA PHE A 53 0.81 6.17 -6.80
C PHE A 53 1.07 5.28 -5.59
N GLY A 54 2.10 4.42 -5.64
CA GLY A 54 2.49 3.59 -4.49
C GLY A 54 2.85 4.42 -3.27
N ILE A 55 3.63 5.48 -3.48
CA ILE A 55 4.00 6.42 -2.43
C ILE A 55 2.78 7.25 -1.99
N SER A 56 1.97 7.77 -2.91
CA SER A 56 0.78 8.57 -2.60
C SER A 56 -0.18 7.81 -1.70
N ASP A 57 -0.46 6.55 -2.04
CA ASP A 57 -1.33 5.69 -1.26
C ASP A 57 -0.79 5.42 0.15
N LEU A 58 0.52 5.12 0.28
CA LEU A 58 1.17 4.91 1.57
C LEU A 58 0.98 6.08 2.54
N TYR A 59 0.95 7.31 2.03
CA TYR A 59 0.74 8.53 2.82
C TYR A 59 -0.72 8.98 2.90
N GLY A 60 -1.67 8.17 2.39
CA GLY A 60 -3.09 8.47 2.41
C GLY A 60 -3.48 9.66 1.54
N ILE A 61 -2.77 9.87 0.43
CA ILE A 61 -3.12 10.83 -0.61
C ILE A 61 -4.21 10.21 -1.48
N GLU A 62 -5.26 10.98 -1.75
CA GLU A 62 -6.41 10.54 -2.54
C GLU A 62 -6.31 11.01 -3.99
N GLU A 63 -5.73 12.20 -4.21
CA GLU A 63 -5.64 12.83 -5.53
C GLU A 63 -4.24 13.41 -5.79
N VAL A 64 -3.76 13.25 -7.02
CA VAL A 64 -2.52 13.88 -7.50
C VAL A 64 -2.84 14.91 -8.58
N LEU A 65 -2.46 16.15 -8.34
CA LEU A 65 -2.67 17.29 -9.24
C LEU A 65 -1.36 17.67 -9.91
N PHE A 66 -1.41 17.91 -11.21
CA PHE A 66 -0.26 18.35 -11.99
C PHE A 66 -0.50 19.75 -12.52
N PHE A 67 0.50 20.62 -12.40
CA PHE A 67 0.45 21.98 -12.89
C PHE A 67 1.66 22.29 -13.77
N ASN A 68 1.44 23.02 -14.87
CA ASN A 68 2.51 23.64 -15.63
C ASN A 68 3.06 24.89 -14.90
N PRO A 69 4.16 25.52 -15.36
CA PRO A 69 4.69 26.74 -14.74
C PRO A 69 3.72 27.94 -14.70
N ASN A 70 2.61 27.90 -15.44
CA ASN A 70 1.56 28.91 -15.44
C ASN A 70 0.41 28.59 -14.47
N GLY A 71 0.43 27.43 -13.80
CA GLY A 71 -0.62 26.95 -12.90
C GLY A 71 -1.81 26.30 -13.60
N GLU A 72 -1.66 25.88 -14.86
CA GLU A 72 -2.70 25.18 -15.64
C GLU A 72 -2.49 23.67 -15.59
N ASN A 73 -3.59 22.92 -15.66
CA ASN A 73 -3.66 21.47 -15.50
C ASN A 73 -3.71 20.69 -16.82
N ASP A 74 -3.45 21.33 -17.97
CA ASP A 74 -3.39 20.72 -19.31
C ASP A 74 -1.92 20.44 -19.67
N ILE A 75 -1.44 19.26 -19.25
CA ILE A 75 -0.03 18.89 -19.31
C ILE A 75 0.16 17.43 -19.73
N ILE A 76 1.20 17.17 -20.53
CA ILE A 76 1.63 15.83 -20.88
C ILE A 76 2.79 15.45 -19.95
N VAL A 77 2.60 14.44 -19.13
CA VAL A 77 3.64 13.93 -18.22
C VAL A 77 3.96 12.50 -18.61
N ALA A 78 5.22 12.24 -18.94
CA ALA A 78 5.73 10.92 -19.26
C ALA A 78 4.82 10.13 -20.24
N GLU A 79 4.48 10.74 -21.38
CA GLU A 79 3.61 10.18 -22.44
C GLU A 79 2.10 10.12 -22.12
N ARG A 80 1.66 10.57 -20.94
CA ARG A 80 0.24 10.65 -20.55
C ARG A 80 -0.26 12.09 -20.55
N GLU A 81 -1.36 12.33 -21.26
CA GLU A 81 -2.11 13.58 -21.17
C GLU A 81 -2.88 13.61 -19.84
N ILE A 82 -2.72 14.70 -19.09
CA ILE A 82 -3.37 14.96 -17.82
C ILE A 82 -4.11 16.27 -17.99
N ASP A 83 -5.43 16.21 -17.87
CA ASP A 83 -6.36 17.35 -17.93
C ASP A 83 -7.24 17.44 -16.66
N GLU A 84 -7.24 16.40 -15.84
CA GLU A 84 -7.95 16.27 -14.57
C GLU A 84 -7.01 15.66 -13.50
N PRO A 85 -7.29 15.87 -12.19
CA PRO A 85 -6.56 15.19 -11.12
C PRO A 85 -6.55 13.67 -11.30
N LEU A 86 -5.42 13.03 -11.01
CA LEU A 86 -5.32 11.58 -11.01
C LEU A 86 -5.77 11.05 -9.65
N ILE A 87 -6.80 10.19 -9.67
CA ILE A 87 -7.32 9.56 -8.46
C ILE A 87 -6.44 8.36 -8.12
N VAL A 88 -5.77 8.39 -6.96
CA VAL A 88 -4.76 7.38 -6.58
C VAL A 88 -5.37 5.98 -6.52
N GLU A 89 -6.59 5.86 -6.01
CA GLU A 89 -7.32 4.58 -5.90
C GLU A 89 -7.61 3.95 -7.27
N ASP A 90 -8.01 4.76 -8.26
CA ASP A 90 -8.31 4.28 -9.61
C ASP A 90 -7.04 3.77 -10.32
N GLU A 91 -5.89 4.38 -10.02
CA GLU A 91 -4.60 4.08 -10.65
C GLU A 91 -3.90 2.89 -10.01
N ARG A 92 -4.00 2.75 -8.68
CA ARG A 92 -3.49 1.59 -7.94
C ARG A 92 -4.36 0.35 -8.12
N GLY A 93 -5.66 0.55 -8.31
CA GLY A 93 -6.65 -0.49 -8.13
C GLY A 93 -6.78 -0.88 -6.65
N LEU A 94 -7.56 -1.94 -6.40
CA LEU A 94 -7.84 -2.41 -5.04
C LEU A 94 -6.63 -3.16 -4.45
N THR A 95 -5.86 -2.47 -3.61
CA THR A 95 -4.90 -3.14 -2.73
C THR A 95 -5.65 -3.67 -1.51
N ARG A 96 -5.95 -4.98 -1.54
CA ARG A 96 -6.58 -5.69 -0.42
C ARG A 96 -5.75 -6.92 -0.10
N GLY A 97 -5.21 -6.91 1.11
CA GLY A 97 -4.48 -8.04 1.68
C GLY A 97 -3.06 -8.15 1.13
N TYR A 98 -2.20 -8.78 1.92
CA TYR A 98 -0.78 -8.86 1.60
C TYR A 98 -0.29 -10.29 1.73
N TYR A 99 0.38 -10.76 0.68
CA TYR A 99 1.02 -12.06 0.58
C TYR A 99 2.52 -11.88 0.61
N THR A 100 3.27 -12.97 0.77
CA THR A 100 4.70 -12.88 1.02
C THR A 100 5.53 -13.66 0.03
N ILE A 101 6.72 -13.15 -0.24
CA ILE A 101 7.81 -13.90 -0.86
C ILE A 101 9.07 -13.64 -0.05
N TYR A 102 9.85 -14.67 0.19
CA TYR A 102 11.17 -14.51 0.81
C TYR A 102 12.20 -14.21 -0.28
N ASP A 103 12.90 -13.09 -0.14
CA ASP A 103 14.02 -12.73 -1.01
C ASP A 103 15.33 -13.24 -0.39
N GLU A 104 15.92 -14.25 -1.03
CA GLU A 104 17.16 -14.87 -0.54
C GLU A 104 18.38 -13.93 -0.63
N ASP A 105 18.38 -12.97 -1.57
CA ASP A 105 19.51 -12.06 -1.79
C ASP A 105 19.50 -10.91 -0.75
N LEU A 106 18.31 -10.44 -0.36
CA LEU A 106 18.11 -9.43 0.67
C LEU A 106 18.03 -10.02 2.08
N GLU A 107 17.82 -11.34 2.20
CA GLU A 107 17.50 -12.04 3.45
C GLU A 107 16.25 -11.49 4.17
N GLU A 108 15.29 -10.96 3.40
CA GLU A 108 14.10 -10.25 3.89
C GLU A 108 12.80 -10.80 3.28
N THR A 109 11.68 -10.59 3.98
CA THR A 109 10.35 -10.94 3.46
C THR A 109 9.74 -9.73 2.77
N LEU A 110 9.40 -9.88 1.50
CA LEU A 110 8.70 -8.87 0.71
C LEU A 110 7.18 -9.11 0.79
N PHE A 111 6.41 -8.02 0.76
CA PHE A 111 4.96 -8.04 0.81
C PHE A 111 4.37 -7.64 -0.55
N LEU A 112 3.43 -8.44 -1.04
CA LEU A 112 2.79 -8.30 -2.34
C LEU A 112 1.30 -8.09 -2.14
N ALA A 113 0.74 -7.02 -2.70
CA ALA A 113 -0.68 -6.72 -2.55
C ALA A 113 -1.54 -7.72 -3.34
N GLY A 114 -2.68 -8.14 -2.77
CA GLY A 114 -3.58 -9.10 -3.42
C GLY A 114 -4.07 -8.67 -4.80
N GLY A 115 -4.27 -7.36 -4.99
CA GLY A 115 -4.68 -6.77 -6.27
C GLY A 115 -3.68 -6.99 -7.41
N GLU A 116 -2.38 -7.11 -7.09
CA GLU A 116 -1.33 -7.39 -8.08
C GLU A 116 -1.22 -8.90 -8.39
N LEU A 117 -1.70 -9.75 -7.48
CA LEU A 117 -1.57 -11.20 -7.53
C LEU A 117 -2.78 -11.91 -8.13
N VAL A 118 -3.82 -11.15 -8.52
CA VAL A 118 -5.12 -11.70 -8.97
C VAL A 118 -5.77 -12.55 -7.86
N GLU A 119 -5.50 -12.21 -6.61
CA GLU A 119 -6.18 -12.79 -5.45
C GLU A 119 -7.54 -12.11 -5.26
N GLN A 120 -8.40 -12.72 -4.44
CA GLN A 120 -9.71 -12.15 -4.16
C GLN A 120 -9.58 -10.81 -3.41
N VAL A 121 -9.91 -9.71 -4.09
CA VAL A 121 -9.95 -8.34 -3.53
C VAL A 121 -11.34 -7.70 -3.56
N GLU A 122 -12.29 -8.38 -4.18
CA GLU A 122 -13.71 -8.02 -4.26
C GLU A 122 -14.58 -9.21 -3.80
N ASP A 123 -15.78 -8.91 -3.34
CA ASP A 123 -16.79 -9.90 -2.99
C ASP A 123 -17.51 -10.46 -4.25
N ASP A 124 -18.45 -11.39 -4.03
CA ASP A 124 -19.21 -12.04 -5.10
C ASP A 124 -20.08 -11.07 -5.94
N ILE A 125 -20.32 -9.84 -5.47
CA ILE A 125 -21.11 -8.82 -6.16
C ILE A 125 -20.24 -7.72 -6.79
N GLY A 126 -18.92 -7.82 -6.66
CA GLY A 126 -17.94 -6.88 -7.23
C GLY A 126 -17.71 -5.63 -6.38
N GLU A 127 -18.05 -5.67 -5.10
CA GLU A 127 -17.68 -4.61 -4.16
C GLU A 127 -16.33 -4.94 -3.50
N PRO A 128 -15.49 -3.93 -3.19
CA PRO A 128 -14.22 -4.17 -2.50
C PRO A 128 -14.43 -4.90 -1.17
N LEU A 129 -13.57 -5.89 -0.87
CA LEU A 129 -13.65 -6.61 0.41
C LEU A 129 -13.55 -5.64 1.59
N SER A 130 -14.35 -5.88 2.62
CA SER A 130 -14.19 -5.21 3.90
C SER A 130 -12.94 -5.71 4.64
N PHE A 131 -12.44 -4.96 5.62
CA PHE A 131 -11.24 -5.36 6.37
C PHE A 131 -11.33 -6.79 6.94
N PRO A 132 -12.43 -7.23 7.59
CA PRO A 132 -12.55 -8.61 8.04
C PRO A 132 -12.48 -9.64 6.92
N GLU A 133 -13.11 -9.36 5.78
CA GLU A 133 -13.11 -10.27 4.62
C GLU A 133 -11.72 -10.33 3.97
N THR A 134 -11.00 -9.21 3.91
CA THR A 134 -9.60 -9.18 3.46
C THR A 134 -8.69 -10.03 4.36
N VAL A 135 -8.84 -9.92 5.68
CA VAL A 135 -8.05 -10.74 6.63
C VAL A 135 -8.36 -12.22 6.45
N GLU A 136 -9.61 -12.59 6.17
CA GLU A 136 -9.99 -13.97 5.87
C GLU A 136 -9.39 -14.45 4.54
N ALA A 137 -9.48 -13.64 3.48
CA ALA A 137 -8.95 -13.97 2.16
C ALA A 137 -7.44 -14.23 2.20
N MET A 138 -6.70 -13.45 3.00
CA MET A 138 -5.25 -13.62 3.20
C MET A 138 -4.86 -14.98 3.79
N HIS A 139 -5.78 -15.78 4.34
CA HIS A 139 -5.48 -17.09 4.91
C HIS A 139 -5.05 -18.09 3.82
N THR A 140 -5.63 -17.97 2.63
CA THR A 140 -5.46 -18.90 1.54
C THR A 140 -4.81 -18.24 0.34
N VAL A 141 -4.06 -19.03 -0.42
CA VAL A 141 -3.61 -18.63 -1.77
C VAL A 141 -4.46 -19.40 -2.76
N ASP A 142 -5.16 -18.69 -3.65
CA ASP A 142 -6.13 -19.31 -4.57
C ASP A 142 -5.47 -20.25 -5.59
N ARG A 143 -4.16 -20.13 -5.78
CA ARG A 143 -3.39 -20.84 -6.80
C ARG A 143 -2.38 -21.83 -6.22
N GLU A 144 -2.54 -23.10 -6.56
CA GLU A 144 -1.59 -24.16 -6.17
C GLU A 144 -0.17 -23.97 -6.75
N ASP A 145 -0.02 -23.17 -7.82
CA ASP A 145 1.25 -22.89 -8.49
C ASP A 145 1.81 -21.47 -8.21
N ALA A 146 1.30 -20.80 -7.17
CA ALA A 146 1.77 -19.48 -6.77
C ALA A 146 3.25 -19.50 -6.38
N PHE A 147 3.96 -18.42 -6.74
CA PHE A 147 5.36 -18.20 -6.34
C PHE A 147 5.48 -17.45 -5.00
N TYR A 148 4.34 -17.08 -4.42
CA TYR A 148 4.17 -16.37 -3.16
C TYR A 148 3.37 -17.23 -2.18
N PHE A 149 3.31 -16.78 -0.93
CA PHE A 149 2.72 -17.51 0.19
C PHE A 149 1.75 -16.63 0.96
N SER A 150 0.78 -17.26 1.63
CA SER A 150 -0.07 -16.60 2.62
C SER A 150 0.77 -15.97 3.73
N SER A 151 0.40 -14.77 4.17
CA SER A 151 0.99 -14.13 5.35
C SER A 151 0.44 -14.71 6.67
N ILE A 152 -0.61 -15.54 6.60
CA ILE A 152 -1.21 -16.23 7.74
C ILE A 152 -0.84 -17.72 7.60
N VAL A 153 0.33 -18.09 8.12
CA VAL A 153 0.87 -19.45 7.99
C VAL A 153 0.06 -20.48 8.78
N GLU A 154 0.24 -21.75 8.43
CA GLU A 154 -0.34 -22.87 9.19
C GLU A 154 -0.01 -22.77 10.68
N GLY A 155 -1.03 -22.90 11.52
CA GLY A 155 -0.91 -22.73 12.97
C GLY A 155 -1.27 -21.32 13.47
N LEU A 156 -1.39 -20.31 12.60
CA LEU A 156 -2.05 -19.03 12.91
C LEU A 156 -3.54 -19.10 12.56
N GLU A 157 -4.38 -18.72 13.52
CA GLU A 157 -5.83 -18.79 13.38
C GLU A 157 -6.46 -17.46 13.79
N ILE A 158 -7.23 -16.86 12.89
CA ILE A 158 -7.96 -15.62 13.17
C ILE A 158 -9.22 -15.96 13.97
N VAL A 159 -9.32 -15.39 15.17
CA VAL A 159 -10.49 -15.57 16.04
C VAL A 159 -11.55 -14.51 15.72
N ASN A 160 -11.11 -13.29 15.45
CA ASN A 160 -11.99 -12.16 15.12
C ASN A 160 -11.20 -11.05 14.43
N SER A 161 -11.83 -10.35 13.49
CA SER A 161 -11.31 -9.16 12.84
C SER A 161 -12.40 -8.10 12.74
N SER A 162 -12.05 -6.83 12.96
CA SER A 162 -13.00 -5.71 12.84
C SER A 162 -12.31 -4.40 12.50
N MET A 163 -13.09 -3.46 11.98
CA MET A 163 -12.65 -2.10 11.68
C MET A 163 -13.72 -1.13 12.20
N GLU A 164 -13.38 -0.34 13.21
CA GLU A 164 -14.32 0.59 13.85
C GLU A 164 -13.64 1.93 14.14
N ASN A 165 -14.25 3.03 13.69
CA ASN A 165 -13.75 4.39 13.92
C ASN A 165 -12.27 4.58 13.54
N GLY A 166 -11.85 3.95 12.43
CA GLY A 166 -10.47 3.98 11.95
C GLY A 166 -9.48 3.10 12.72
N ILE A 167 -9.96 2.26 13.64
CA ILE A 167 -9.14 1.31 14.39
C ILE A 167 -9.40 -0.09 13.87
N ALA A 168 -8.38 -0.69 13.26
CA ALA A 168 -8.40 -2.08 12.86
C ALA A 168 -8.02 -2.96 14.05
N THR A 169 -8.80 -4.01 14.33
CA THR A 169 -8.51 -4.97 15.40
C THR A 169 -8.49 -6.37 14.82
N VAL A 170 -7.41 -7.11 15.11
CA VAL A 170 -7.29 -8.53 14.76
C VAL A 170 -6.93 -9.32 16.00
N GLN A 171 -7.76 -10.30 16.32
CA GLN A 171 -7.57 -11.24 17.41
C GLN A 171 -7.23 -12.60 16.81
N TYR A 172 -6.15 -13.20 17.29
CA TYR A 172 -5.64 -14.44 16.72
C TYR A 172 -5.09 -15.38 17.80
N THR A 173 -4.97 -16.65 17.44
CA THR A 173 -4.23 -17.68 18.18
C THR A 173 -3.10 -18.22 17.32
N MET A 174 -2.08 -18.77 17.97
CA MET A 174 -0.97 -19.44 17.30
C MET A 174 -0.63 -20.78 17.98
N ASP A 175 -0.18 -21.75 17.20
CA ASP A 175 0.49 -22.96 17.68
C ASP A 175 1.99 -22.70 17.88
N GLU A 176 2.44 -22.60 19.12
CA GLU A 176 3.83 -22.29 19.48
C GLU A 176 4.83 -23.41 19.08
N GLU A 177 4.37 -24.61 18.71
CA GLU A 177 5.25 -25.67 18.21
C GLU A 177 5.54 -25.54 16.71
N VAL A 178 4.70 -24.80 15.98
CA VAL A 178 4.76 -24.66 14.51
C VAL A 178 5.13 -23.24 14.10
N VAL A 179 4.52 -22.23 14.72
CA VAL A 179 4.66 -20.81 14.37
C VAL A 179 5.86 -20.23 15.09
N THR A 180 6.82 -19.71 14.32
CA THR A 180 7.99 -19.04 14.86
C THR A 180 7.71 -17.56 15.18
N GLU A 181 8.59 -16.91 15.94
CA GLU A 181 8.51 -15.47 16.16
C GLU A 181 8.61 -14.68 14.85
N ALA A 182 9.40 -15.17 13.88
CA ALA A 182 9.52 -14.55 12.56
C ALA A 182 8.20 -14.61 11.79
N ASP A 183 7.53 -15.78 11.79
CA ASP A 183 6.22 -15.95 11.14
C ASP A 183 5.17 -15.02 11.76
N ARG A 184 5.18 -14.89 13.09
CA ARG A 184 4.32 -13.94 13.79
C ARG A 184 4.59 -12.50 13.34
N ILE A 185 5.85 -12.07 13.29
CA ILE A 185 6.20 -10.70 12.87
C ILE A 185 5.74 -10.44 11.42
N VAL A 186 5.94 -11.41 10.53
CA VAL A 186 5.48 -11.31 9.14
C VAL A 186 3.96 -11.13 9.06
N PHE A 187 3.21 -11.95 9.81
CA PHE A 187 1.76 -11.79 9.94
C PHE A 187 1.37 -10.41 10.47
N GLU A 188 1.98 -9.95 11.55
CA GLU A 188 1.67 -8.65 12.17
C GLU A 188 1.96 -7.48 11.22
N ASN A 189 3.02 -7.57 10.42
CA ASN A 189 3.34 -6.58 9.38
C ASN A 189 2.31 -6.59 8.25
N ALA A 190 1.90 -7.78 7.78
CA ALA A 190 0.86 -7.91 6.75
C ALA A 190 -0.47 -7.30 7.20
N ILE A 191 -0.86 -7.47 8.47
CA ILE A 191 -2.07 -6.84 9.03
C ILE A 191 -1.94 -5.32 9.13
N GLN A 192 -0.77 -4.79 9.48
CA GLN A 192 -0.53 -3.34 9.50
C GLN A 192 -0.67 -2.74 8.10
N LEU A 193 -0.08 -3.38 7.09
CA LEU A 193 -0.22 -2.97 5.69
C LEU A 193 -1.67 -3.06 5.23
N ALA A 194 -2.36 -4.19 5.49
CA ALA A 194 -3.76 -4.35 5.15
C ALA A 194 -4.62 -3.25 5.79
N ALA A 195 -4.37 -2.90 7.06
CA ALA A 195 -5.12 -1.84 7.72
C ALA A 195 -4.86 -0.44 7.14
N LEU A 196 -3.65 -0.17 6.64
CA LEU A 196 -3.33 1.08 5.91
C LEU A 196 -4.20 1.23 4.65
N ASP A 197 -4.45 0.15 3.90
CA ASP A 197 -5.35 0.17 2.73
C ASP A 197 -6.80 0.56 3.10
N PHE A 198 -7.18 0.42 4.37
CA PHE A 198 -8.49 0.84 4.90
C PHE A 198 -8.43 2.19 5.64
N ARG A 199 -7.34 2.95 5.47
CA ARG A 199 -7.10 4.25 6.11
C ARG A 199 -7.21 4.16 7.64
N ALA A 200 -6.82 3.02 8.21
CA ALA A 200 -6.75 2.89 9.66
C ALA A 200 -5.63 3.77 10.20
N TRP A 201 -5.89 4.43 11.33
CA TRP A 201 -4.88 5.21 12.06
C TRP A 201 -4.22 4.41 13.17
N GLU A 202 -4.82 3.29 13.56
CA GLU A 202 -4.32 2.39 14.59
C GLU A 202 -4.69 0.94 14.27
N VAL A 203 -3.74 0.02 14.48
CA VAL A 203 -3.97 -1.43 14.50
C VAL A 203 -3.82 -1.97 15.92
N ARG A 204 -4.74 -2.86 16.31
CA ARG A 204 -4.71 -3.60 17.56
C ARG A 204 -4.62 -5.09 17.29
N LEU A 205 -3.52 -5.69 17.72
CA LEU A 205 -3.28 -7.12 17.59
C LEU A 205 -3.41 -7.78 18.96
N ILE A 206 -4.28 -8.79 19.04
CA ILE A 206 -4.59 -9.50 20.29
C ILE A 206 -4.22 -10.96 20.11
N ASN A 207 -3.07 -11.35 20.67
CA ASN A 207 -2.61 -12.73 20.66
C ASN A 207 -3.19 -13.47 21.88
N ASN A 208 -4.20 -14.30 21.64
CA ASN A 208 -4.88 -15.06 22.69
C ASN A 208 -4.03 -16.20 23.26
N THR A 209 -3.07 -16.74 22.48
CA THR A 209 -2.18 -17.80 22.97
C THR A 209 -1.25 -17.23 24.05
N MET A 210 -0.58 -16.12 23.74
CA MET A 210 0.39 -15.48 24.65
C MET A 210 -0.24 -14.51 25.65
N GLN A 211 -1.53 -14.21 25.50
CA GLN A 211 -2.23 -13.16 26.26
C GLN A 211 -1.57 -11.79 26.08
N GLU A 212 -1.07 -11.51 24.87
CA GLU A 212 -0.42 -10.26 24.50
C GLU A 212 -1.38 -9.35 23.74
N PHE A 213 -1.20 -8.05 23.94
CA PHE A 213 -1.93 -7.00 23.26
C PHE A 213 -0.93 -5.96 22.76
N ILE A 214 -0.91 -5.73 21.46
CA ILE A 214 -0.01 -4.78 20.82
C ILE A 214 -0.83 -3.77 20.04
N THR A 215 -0.43 -2.51 20.13
CA THR A 215 -1.04 -1.40 19.40
C THR A 215 0.02 -0.72 18.56
N TYR A 216 -0.27 -0.59 17.27
CA TYR A 216 0.56 0.09 16.29
C TYR A 216 -0.16 1.35 15.80
N PRO A 217 0.37 2.56 16.05
CA PRO A 217 -0.09 3.76 15.36
C PRO A 217 0.42 3.71 13.92
N LEU A 218 -0.48 3.91 12.95
CA LEU A 218 -0.19 3.77 11.52
C LEU A 218 0.06 5.12 10.83
N VAL A 219 -0.79 6.12 11.12
CA VAL A 219 -0.61 7.50 10.66
C VAL A 219 -0.48 8.44 11.86
N GLY A 220 0.47 9.36 11.78
CA GLY A 220 0.70 10.36 12.83
C GLY A 220 -0.44 11.37 12.90
N GLN A 221 -0.96 11.61 14.10
CA GLN A 221 -1.86 12.74 14.38
C GLN A 221 -1.13 14.08 14.39
#